data_AF-A0A2S3ZGL6-F1
#
_entry.id   AF-A0A2S3ZGL6-F1
#
_cell.length_a   1.000
_cell.length_b   1.000
_cell.length_c   1.000
_cell.angle_alpha   90.00
_cell.angle_beta   90.00
_cell.angle_gamma   90.00
#
_symmetry.space_group_name_H-M   'P 1'
#
loop_
_entity.id
_entity.type
_entity.pdbx_description
1 polymer ?
#
loop_
_entity_poly.entity_id
_entity_poly.type
_entity_poly.pdbx_seq_one_letter_code
_entity_poly.pdbx_strand_id
1 'polypeptide(L)'
;MTRSAEFDAFGPWVDRVHDATEVPGLYRDYPVDFVTSRLVLKVPRNISRRDALPTMDLYDHLIIAAPETLVVLSRANADTSGSPRGYTERTLGYGDVVAVTDTIDLVDGRLDILARTGETLTVPYNGSSQQVITRLVDVLSELTLAALRPTPAVIIPEADAPPADLDLLDLGKEDVGLVTSYFDVMRHELGATLLAAHGRSVLPPRGGLVSRAVHALYPMTLHGAVLCRTDRELHIVGRKGWLVRGNTPDLSRSHTSIPLAAIDEIVLAPHPTYLGASVVTMRLGAARIDLVLPEGSAAVQALVR
;
A
#
# COMPACT_ATOMS: atom_id res chain seq x y z
N MET A 1 -30.03 -11.02 -27.04
CA MET A 1 -29.17 -10.41 -25.99
C MET A 1 -27.98 -9.80 -26.69
N THR A 2 -27.87 -8.47 -26.66
CA THR A 2 -26.75 -7.76 -27.30
C THR A 2 -25.52 -7.90 -26.40
N ARG A 3 -24.54 -8.71 -26.81
CA ARG A 3 -23.23 -8.76 -26.15
C ARG A 3 -22.47 -7.48 -26.49
N SER A 4 -21.89 -6.83 -25.49
CA SER A 4 -20.98 -5.69 -25.69
C SER A 4 -19.54 -6.20 -25.68
N ALA A 5 -18.66 -5.53 -26.42
CA ALA A 5 -17.22 -5.82 -26.38
C ALA A 5 -16.66 -5.70 -24.95
N GLU A 6 -17.20 -4.76 -24.17
CA GLU A 6 -16.87 -4.57 -22.75
C GLU A 6 -17.20 -5.82 -21.92
N PHE A 7 -18.36 -6.44 -22.13
CA PHE A 7 -18.76 -7.67 -21.44
C PHE A 7 -17.94 -8.89 -21.87
N ASP A 8 -17.60 -8.99 -23.15
CA ASP A 8 -16.81 -10.11 -23.67
C ASP A 8 -15.36 -10.08 -23.15
N ALA A 9 -14.80 -8.87 -23.00
CA ALA A 9 -13.47 -8.62 -22.42
C ALA A 9 -13.45 -8.63 -20.88
N PHE A 10 -14.61 -8.66 -20.21
CA PHE A 10 -14.67 -8.58 -18.76
C PHE A 10 -14.04 -9.81 -18.08
N GLY A 11 -13.08 -9.52 -17.20
CA GLY A 11 -12.41 -10.48 -16.34
C GLY A 11 -12.01 -9.81 -15.01
N PRO A 12 -11.42 -10.58 -14.08
CA PRO A 12 -11.02 -10.03 -12.79
C PRO A 12 -9.76 -9.15 -12.86
N TRP A 13 -9.27 -8.81 -14.05
CA TRP A 13 -7.92 -8.26 -14.26
C TRP A 13 -7.99 -6.75 -14.44
N VAL A 14 -7.04 -6.02 -13.83
CA VAL A 14 -6.85 -4.59 -14.08
C VAL A 14 -6.17 -4.43 -15.43
N ASP A 15 -6.79 -3.66 -16.32
CA ASP A 15 -6.29 -3.47 -17.68
C ASP A 15 -5.98 -2.01 -17.97
N ARG A 16 -5.00 -1.80 -18.84
CA ARG A 16 -4.71 -0.49 -19.40
C ARG A 16 -5.80 -0.08 -20.39
N VAL A 17 -6.12 1.20 -20.40
CA VAL A 17 -6.98 1.85 -21.38
C VAL A 17 -6.09 2.67 -22.31
N HIS A 18 -6.12 2.36 -23.59
CA HIS A 18 -5.26 2.98 -24.61
C HIS A 18 -5.91 4.18 -25.29
N ASP A 19 -7.23 4.16 -25.42
CA ASP A 19 -8.00 5.24 -26.04
C ASP A 19 -9.44 5.30 -25.51
N ALA A 20 -10.19 6.30 -25.98
CA ALA A 20 -11.55 6.57 -25.54
C ALA A 20 -12.54 5.42 -25.81
N THR A 21 -12.26 4.52 -26.75
CA THR A 21 -13.14 3.39 -27.08
C THR A 21 -13.08 2.28 -26.03
N GLU A 22 -11.96 2.19 -25.30
CA GLU A 22 -11.73 1.21 -24.24
C GLU A 22 -12.20 1.68 -22.85
N VAL A 23 -12.62 2.95 -22.73
CA VAL A 23 -13.17 3.52 -21.50
C VAL A 23 -14.51 2.84 -21.17
N PRO A 24 -14.69 2.30 -19.95
CA PRO A 24 -15.94 1.70 -19.51
C PRO A 24 -17.11 2.66 -19.70
N GLY A 25 -18.28 2.13 -20.08
CA GLY A 25 -19.45 2.94 -20.41
C GLY A 25 -19.80 4.00 -19.36
N LEU A 26 -19.72 3.64 -18.07
CA LEU A 26 -20.00 4.54 -16.94
C LEU A 26 -19.15 5.81 -16.92
N TYR A 27 -17.89 5.75 -17.34
CA TYR A 27 -16.92 6.85 -17.23
C TYR A 27 -16.71 7.59 -18.55
N ARG A 28 -17.45 7.24 -19.60
CA ARG A 28 -17.19 7.70 -20.97
C ARG A 28 -17.43 9.20 -21.17
N ASP A 29 -18.20 9.84 -20.30
CA ASP A 29 -18.43 11.28 -20.32
C ASP A 29 -17.27 12.09 -19.69
N TYR A 30 -16.31 11.42 -19.04
CA TYR A 30 -15.13 12.07 -18.48
C TYR A 30 -14.07 12.35 -19.57
N PRO A 31 -13.57 13.59 -19.70
CA PRO A 31 -12.58 13.93 -20.72
C PRO A 31 -11.18 13.42 -20.31
N VAL A 32 -10.78 12.26 -20.83
CA VAL A 32 -9.43 11.72 -20.64
C VAL A 32 -8.51 12.18 -21.77
N ASP A 33 -7.39 12.82 -21.41
CA ASP A 33 -6.31 13.11 -22.36
C ASP A 33 -5.30 11.95 -22.40
N PHE A 34 -5.50 11.02 -23.33
CA PHE A 34 -4.62 9.87 -23.56
C PHE A 34 -3.24 10.24 -24.14
N VAL A 35 -3.07 11.44 -24.68
CA VAL A 35 -1.78 11.87 -25.25
C VAL A 35 -0.79 12.19 -24.14
N THR A 36 -1.26 12.86 -23.09
CA THR A 36 -0.40 13.36 -22.02
C THR A 36 -0.41 12.48 -20.78
N SER A 37 -1.47 11.69 -20.57
CA SER A 37 -1.59 10.78 -19.45
C SER A 37 -0.51 9.69 -19.49
N ARG A 38 0.19 9.48 -18.36
CA ARG A 38 1.26 8.49 -18.22
C ARG A 38 0.70 7.07 -18.19
N LEU A 39 -0.46 6.91 -17.56
CA LEU A 39 -1.14 5.64 -17.43
C LEU A 39 -2.65 5.85 -17.20
N VAL A 40 -3.47 5.04 -17.86
CA VAL A 40 -4.91 4.96 -17.61
C VAL A 40 -5.28 3.51 -17.39
N LEU A 41 -5.90 3.18 -16.25
CA LEU A 41 -6.28 1.82 -15.88
C LEU A 41 -7.77 1.74 -15.57
N LYS A 42 -8.42 0.67 -16.00
CA LYS A 42 -9.77 0.29 -15.56
C LYS A 42 -9.67 -0.86 -14.55
N VAL A 43 -10.35 -0.70 -13.42
CA VAL A 43 -10.33 -1.68 -12.32
C VAL A 43 -11.68 -2.39 -12.30
N PRO A 44 -11.71 -3.71 -12.55
CA PRO A 44 -12.96 -4.45 -12.64
C PRO A 44 -13.63 -4.56 -11.28
N ARG A 45 -14.95 -4.65 -11.31
CA ARG A 45 -15.76 -4.92 -10.12
C ARG A 45 -15.50 -6.34 -9.63
N ASN A 46 -15.44 -6.53 -8.31
CA ASN A 46 -15.32 -7.86 -7.70
C ASN A 46 -16.67 -8.61 -7.72
N ILE A 47 -17.05 -9.10 -8.90
CA ILE A 47 -18.22 -9.96 -9.12
C ILE A 47 -17.84 -11.19 -9.92
N SER A 48 -18.52 -12.32 -9.67
CA SER A 48 -18.32 -13.51 -10.49
C SER A 48 -18.84 -13.26 -11.90
N ARG A 49 -18.12 -13.74 -12.91
CA ARG A 49 -18.54 -13.63 -14.33
C ARG A 49 -19.92 -14.24 -14.59
N ARG A 50 -20.33 -15.26 -13.82
CA ARG A 50 -21.67 -15.86 -13.93
C ARG A 50 -22.80 -14.94 -13.47
N ASP A 51 -22.48 -13.98 -12.62
CA ASP A 51 -23.42 -13.03 -12.02
C ASP A 51 -23.38 -11.67 -12.74
N ALA A 52 -22.41 -11.47 -13.66
CA ALA A 52 -22.29 -10.28 -14.48
C ALA A 52 -23.32 -10.29 -15.63
N LEU A 53 -23.97 -9.14 -15.86
CA LEU A 53 -24.87 -8.93 -16.99
C LEU A 53 -24.30 -7.87 -17.96
N PRO A 54 -24.54 -7.98 -19.28
CA PRO A 54 -24.04 -7.01 -20.26
C PRO A 54 -24.53 -5.56 -20.06
N THR A 55 -25.58 -5.36 -19.28
CA THR A 55 -26.18 -4.04 -19.00
C THR A 55 -25.68 -3.42 -17.69
N MET A 56 -24.83 -4.11 -16.94
CA MET A 56 -24.26 -3.60 -15.68
C MET A 56 -23.01 -2.78 -15.95
N ASP A 57 -22.72 -1.85 -15.05
CA ASP A 57 -21.38 -1.26 -14.95
C ASP A 57 -20.41 -2.30 -14.35
N LEU A 58 -19.43 -2.71 -15.15
CA LEU A 58 -18.55 -3.83 -14.83
C LEU A 58 -17.25 -3.41 -14.12
N TYR A 59 -16.98 -2.10 -14.02
CA TYR A 59 -15.73 -1.56 -13.49
C TYR A 59 -16.01 -0.60 -12.33
N ASP A 60 -15.38 -0.85 -11.18
CA ASP A 60 -15.54 -0.02 -9.99
C ASP A 60 -14.67 1.24 -10.04
N HIS A 61 -13.55 1.23 -10.77
CA HIS A 61 -12.68 2.41 -10.88
C HIS A 61 -12.12 2.64 -12.28
N LEU A 62 -11.89 3.91 -12.61
CA LEU A 62 -10.98 4.36 -13.68
C LEU A 62 -9.90 5.23 -13.03
N ILE A 63 -8.64 4.82 -13.16
CA ILE A 63 -7.47 5.53 -12.61
C ILE A 63 -6.74 6.20 -13.77
N ILE A 64 -6.47 7.49 -13.65
CA ILE A 64 -5.80 8.30 -14.66
C ILE A 64 -4.62 8.99 -13.98
N ALA A 65 -3.41 8.57 -14.31
CA ALA A 65 -2.18 9.29 -13.97
C ALA A 65 -1.94 10.37 -15.03
N ALA A 66 -2.58 11.52 -14.85
CA ALA A 66 -2.40 12.69 -15.72
C ALA A 66 -1.04 13.36 -15.44
N PRO A 67 -0.59 14.34 -16.23
CA PRO A 67 0.74 14.95 -16.03
C PRO A 67 0.95 15.59 -14.65
N GLU A 68 -0.08 16.22 -14.08
CA GLU A 68 0.04 17.01 -12.84
C GLU A 68 -0.72 16.40 -11.65
N THR A 69 -1.69 15.54 -11.93
CA THR A 69 -2.59 14.99 -10.93
C THR A 69 -2.90 13.53 -11.17
N LEU A 70 -3.16 12.81 -10.09
CA LEU A 70 -3.85 11.53 -10.12
C LEU A 70 -5.35 11.79 -10.04
N VAL A 71 -6.11 11.28 -11.02
CA VAL A 71 -7.58 11.27 -10.99
C VAL A 71 -8.05 9.84 -10.83
N VAL A 72 -8.98 9.61 -9.91
CA VAL A 72 -9.67 8.33 -9.75
C VAL A 72 -11.17 8.54 -9.76
N LEU A 73 -11.80 7.98 -10.79
CA LEU A 73 -13.25 7.89 -10.88
C LEU A 73 -13.68 6.59 -10.22
N SER A 74 -14.65 6.66 -9.32
CA SER A 74 -15.17 5.49 -8.61
C SER A 74 -16.65 5.37 -8.81
N ARG A 75 -17.13 4.17 -9.18
CA ARG A 75 -18.56 3.91 -9.32
C ARG A 75 -19.27 4.29 -8.03
N ALA A 76 -20.28 5.12 -8.17
CA ALA A 76 -21.04 5.60 -7.04
C ALA A 76 -22.16 4.59 -6.73
N ASN A 77 -22.44 4.36 -5.45
CA ASN A 77 -23.63 3.58 -5.09
C ASN A 77 -24.88 4.43 -5.32
N ALA A 78 -25.85 3.84 -6.02
CA ALA A 78 -27.10 4.50 -6.40
C ALA A 78 -27.87 5.02 -5.18
N ASP A 79 -27.77 4.33 -4.05
CA ASP A 79 -28.53 4.64 -2.83
C ASP A 79 -27.90 5.73 -1.95
N THR A 80 -26.62 6.08 -2.17
CA THR A 80 -25.86 6.91 -1.20
C THR A 80 -25.14 8.10 -1.81
N SER A 81 -24.82 8.08 -3.09
CA SER A 81 -23.92 9.09 -3.65
C SER A 81 -24.61 10.34 -4.18
N GLY A 82 -25.87 10.26 -4.60
CA GLY A 82 -26.58 11.34 -5.28
C GLY A 82 -25.89 11.83 -6.56
N SER A 83 -24.89 11.12 -7.08
CA SER A 83 -24.11 11.56 -8.25
C SER A 83 -24.97 11.44 -9.51
N PRO A 84 -25.23 12.54 -10.24
CA PRO A 84 -26.02 12.49 -11.47
C PRO A 84 -25.33 11.70 -12.59
N ARG A 85 -24.01 11.47 -12.49
CA ARG A 85 -23.21 10.72 -13.47
C ARG A 85 -23.03 9.24 -13.10
N GLY A 86 -23.45 8.82 -11.91
CA GLY A 86 -23.25 7.44 -11.44
C GLY A 86 -21.84 7.12 -10.95
N TYR A 87 -20.92 8.09 -10.92
CA TYR A 87 -19.58 7.97 -10.33
C TYR A 87 -19.19 9.20 -9.51
N THR A 88 -18.21 9.05 -8.62
CA THR A 88 -17.52 10.14 -7.92
C THR A 88 -16.12 10.32 -8.48
N GLU A 89 -15.62 11.55 -8.42
CA GLU A 89 -14.26 11.91 -8.85
C GLU A 89 -13.43 12.30 -7.63
N ARG A 90 -12.21 11.77 -7.55
CA ARG A 90 -11.18 12.29 -6.65
C ARG A 90 -9.94 12.65 -7.44
N THR A 91 -9.41 13.83 -7.16
CA THR A 91 -8.22 14.37 -7.82
C THR A 91 -7.19 14.73 -6.76
N LEU A 92 -5.98 14.20 -6.90
CA LEU A 92 -4.86 14.41 -5.99
C LEU A 92 -3.67 14.98 -6.78
N GLY A 93 -3.11 16.09 -6.31
CA GLY A 93 -1.83 16.57 -6.82
C GLY A 93 -0.72 15.63 -6.36
N TYR A 94 0.29 15.40 -7.20
CA TYR A 94 1.40 14.50 -6.84
C TYR A 94 2.19 14.97 -5.61
N GLY A 95 2.29 16.27 -5.37
CA GLY A 95 2.89 16.81 -4.14
C GLY A 95 2.08 16.56 -2.86
N ASP A 96 0.82 16.15 -3.00
CA ASP A 96 -0.05 15.80 -1.89
C ASP A 96 -0.04 14.29 -1.60
N VAL A 97 0.54 13.46 -2.47
CA VAL A 97 0.69 12.02 -2.20
C VAL A 97 1.88 11.83 -1.25
N VAL A 98 1.62 11.27 -0.07
CA VAL A 98 2.64 11.12 0.98
C VAL A 98 3.01 9.68 1.29
N ALA A 99 2.18 8.73 0.87
CA ALA A 99 2.54 7.32 0.89
C ALA A 99 1.66 6.54 -0.09
N VAL A 100 2.22 5.45 -0.61
CA VAL A 100 1.49 4.45 -1.40
C VAL A 100 1.73 3.09 -0.78
N THR A 101 0.67 2.35 -0.49
CA THR A 101 0.73 1.01 0.07
C THR A 101 0.03 0.02 -0.85
N ASP A 102 0.77 -0.96 -1.35
CA ASP A 102 0.21 -2.12 -2.03
C ASP A 102 0.15 -3.30 -1.05
N THR A 103 -1.05 -3.87 -0.87
CA THR A 103 -1.28 -5.01 0.02
C THR A 103 -1.97 -6.13 -0.73
N ILE A 104 -1.43 -7.35 -0.62
CA ILE A 104 -1.96 -8.53 -1.29
C ILE A 104 -2.10 -9.64 -0.25
N ASP A 105 -3.30 -10.22 -0.18
CA ASP A 105 -3.61 -11.44 0.54
C ASP A 105 -4.19 -12.46 -0.46
N LEU A 106 -3.32 -13.33 -0.98
CA LEU A 106 -3.64 -14.23 -2.08
C LEU A 106 -4.13 -13.47 -3.33
N VAL A 107 -5.43 -13.53 -3.62
CA VAL A 107 -6.07 -12.85 -4.76
C VAL A 107 -6.77 -11.57 -4.36
N ASP A 108 -6.79 -11.21 -3.08
CA ASP A 108 -7.35 -9.96 -2.56
C ASP A 108 -6.24 -8.90 -2.53
N GLY A 109 -6.23 -8.05 -3.55
CA GLY A 109 -5.29 -6.93 -3.69
C GLY A 109 -5.93 -5.61 -3.27
N ARG A 110 -5.13 -4.72 -2.69
CA ARG A 110 -5.57 -3.38 -2.30
C ARG A 110 -4.43 -2.38 -2.45
N LEU A 111 -4.69 -1.32 -3.22
CA LEU A 111 -3.81 -0.16 -3.32
C LEU A 111 -4.39 0.98 -2.48
N ASP A 112 -3.64 1.45 -1.50
CA ASP A 112 -3.97 2.61 -0.68
C ASP A 112 -3.03 3.76 -1.02
N ILE A 113 -3.60 4.92 -1.37
CA ILE A 113 -2.86 6.15 -1.69
C ILE A 113 -3.22 7.16 -0.61
N LEU A 114 -2.25 7.51 0.22
CA LEU A 114 -2.42 8.40 1.35
C LEU A 114 -2.09 9.83 0.92
N ALA A 115 -3.07 10.73 1.06
CA ALA A 115 -2.89 12.14 0.83
C ALA A 115 -2.37 12.85 2.10
N ARG A 116 -1.64 13.95 1.93
CA ARG A 116 -1.11 14.81 3.00
C ARG A 116 -2.20 15.34 3.95
N THR A 117 -3.44 15.41 3.47
CA THR A 117 -4.62 15.79 4.24
C THR A 117 -5.07 14.73 5.24
N GLY A 118 -4.51 13.51 5.18
CA GLY A 118 -4.92 12.35 5.97
C GLY A 118 -6.02 11.51 5.32
N GLU A 119 -6.53 11.94 4.17
CA GLU A 119 -7.46 11.14 3.39
C GLU A 119 -6.74 10.00 2.66
N THR A 120 -7.31 8.80 2.72
CA THR A 120 -6.82 7.65 1.95
C THR A 120 -7.77 7.37 0.80
N LEU A 121 -7.22 7.27 -0.40
CA LEU A 121 -7.91 6.71 -1.56
C LEU A 121 -7.55 5.22 -1.66
N THR A 122 -8.56 4.38 -1.51
CA THR A 122 -8.41 2.91 -1.55
C THR A 122 -9.00 2.35 -2.83
N VAL A 123 -8.21 1.55 -3.54
CA VAL A 123 -8.62 0.83 -4.75
C VAL A 123 -8.43 -0.68 -4.51
N PRO A 124 -9.51 -1.43 -4.26
CA PRO A 124 -9.44 -2.89 -4.27
C PRO A 124 -9.23 -3.41 -5.69
N TYR A 125 -8.46 -4.48 -5.83
CA TYR A 125 -8.19 -5.12 -7.11
C TYR A 125 -7.94 -6.62 -6.92
N ASN A 126 -7.90 -7.39 -8.00
CA ASN A 126 -7.53 -8.80 -7.90
C ASN A 126 -6.01 -8.98 -7.92
N GLY A 127 -5.44 -9.70 -6.96
CA GLY A 127 -3.99 -9.93 -6.83
C GLY A 127 -3.31 -10.50 -8.08
N SER A 128 -4.03 -11.15 -9.00
CA SER A 128 -3.49 -11.54 -10.33
C SER A 128 -3.06 -10.34 -11.19
N SER A 129 -3.50 -9.14 -10.86
CA SER A 129 -3.15 -7.89 -11.54
C SER A 129 -1.98 -7.15 -10.88
N GLN A 130 -1.28 -7.79 -9.94
CA GLN A 130 -0.17 -7.19 -9.20
C GLN A 130 0.83 -6.49 -10.12
N GLN A 131 1.23 -7.11 -11.23
CA GLN A 131 2.21 -6.51 -12.14
C GLN A 131 1.75 -5.17 -12.73
N VAL A 132 0.45 -5.02 -13.03
CA VAL A 132 -0.12 -3.77 -13.55
C VAL A 132 -0.19 -2.71 -12.45
N ILE A 133 -0.50 -3.12 -11.22
CA ILE A 133 -0.51 -2.22 -10.06
C ILE A 133 0.89 -1.79 -9.66
N THR A 134 1.89 -2.67 -9.68
CA THR A 134 3.29 -2.30 -9.46
C THR A 134 3.72 -1.22 -10.45
N ARG A 135 3.38 -1.37 -11.74
CA ARG A 135 3.65 -0.32 -12.72
C ARG A 135 2.96 1.01 -12.41
N LEU A 136 1.74 0.99 -11.87
CA LEU A 136 1.08 2.21 -11.40
C LEU A 136 1.85 2.81 -10.23
N VAL A 137 2.27 2.00 -9.24
CA VAL A 137 3.08 2.46 -8.11
C VAL A 137 4.37 3.11 -8.58
N ASP A 138 5.07 2.53 -9.56
CA ASP A 138 6.29 3.10 -10.14
C ASP A 138 6.03 4.49 -10.75
N VAL A 139 4.95 4.62 -11.53
CA VAL A 139 4.54 5.91 -12.13
C VAL A 139 4.18 6.93 -11.04
N LEU A 140 3.48 6.50 -9.99
CA LEU A 140 3.13 7.38 -8.87
C LEU A 140 4.37 7.81 -8.09
N SER A 141 5.33 6.91 -7.83
CA SER A 141 6.60 7.26 -7.17
C SER A 141 7.35 8.30 -8.00
N GLU A 142 7.56 8.07 -9.30
CA GLU A 142 8.27 9.01 -10.18
C GLU A 142 7.65 10.42 -10.14
N LEU A 143 6.33 10.51 -10.29
CA LEU A 143 5.61 11.79 -10.36
C LEU A 143 5.53 12.47 -8.99
N THR A 144 5.34 11.70 -7.92
CA THR A 144 5.33 12.21 -6.53
C THR A 144 6.68 12.77 -6.16
N LEU A 145 7.76 12.03 -6.44
CA LEU A 145 9.13 12.47 -6.21
C LEU A 145 9.46 13.71 -7.05
N ALA A 146 9.01 13.80 -8.30
CA ALA A 146 9.22 14.98 -9.13
C ALA A 146 8.48 16.22 -8.61
N ALA A 147 7.27 16.04 -8.05
CA ALA A 147 6.43 17.13 -7.56
C ALA A 147 6.80 17.62 -6.16
N LEU A 148 7.32 16.74 -5.30
CA LEU A 148 7.72 17.08 -3.94
C LEU A 148 8.92 18.03 -3.95
N ARG A 149 8.78 19.16 -3.25
CA ARG A 149 9.89 20.08 -3.04
C ARG A 149 10.82 19.50 -1.96
N PRO A 150 12.14 19.71 -2.06
CA PRO A 150 13.06 19.41 -0.98
C PRO A 150 12.73 20.30 0.23
N THR A 151 12.02 19.75 1.20
CA THR A 151 11.87 20.30 2.55
C THR A 151 13.11 19.88 3.35
N PRO A 152 13.51 20.57 4.46
CA PRO A 152 14.51 20.01 5.36
C PRO A 152 14.06 18.63 5.80
N ALA A 153 14.62 17.59 5.19
CA ALA A 153 14.16 16.23 5.39
C ALA A 153 14.46 15.82 6.83
N VAL A 154 13.55 15.06 7.43
CA VAL A 154 13.92 14.25 8.59
C VAL A 154 15.09 13.38 8.15
N ILE A 155 16.23 13.58 8.80
CA ILE A 155 17.41 12.78 8.51
C ILE A 155 17.18 11.42 9.14
N ILE A 156 16.87 10.44 8.30
CA ILE A 156 16.97 9.05 8.73
C ILE A 156 18.47 8.74 8.84
N PRO A 157 18.95 8.36 10.03
CA PRO A 157 20.37 8.18 10.28
C PRO A 157 20.95 7.17 9.30
N GLU A 158 22.08 7.52 8.71
CA GLU A 158 22.87 6.56 7.96
C GLU A 158 23.53 5.62 8.96
N ALA A 159 23.39 4.31 8.75
CA ALA A 159 24.05 3.35 9.63
C ALA A 159 25.57 3.46 9.45
N ASP A 160 26.32 3.42 10.56
CA ASP A 160 27.80 3.47 10.56
C ASP A 160 28.42 2.37 9.66
N ALA A 161 27.70 1.27 9.47
CA ALA A 161 27.92 0.29 8.42
C ALA A 161 26.56 -0.17 7.87
N PRO A 162 26.39 -0.34 6.54
CA PRO A 162 25.18 -0.94 6.01
C PRO A 162 25.04 -2.36 6.58
N PRO A 163 23.85 -2.76 7.03
CA PRO A 163 23.62 -4.14 7.46
C PRO A 163 23.92 -5.09 6.30
N ALA A 164 24.40 -6.29 6.64
CA ALA A 164 24.53 -7.35 5.66
C ALA A 164 23.16 -7.64 5.02
N ASP A 165 23.15 -7.95 3.73
CA ASP A 165 21.94 -8.39 3.04
C ASP A 165 21.31 -9.58 3.77
N LEU A 166 19.98 -9.62 3.77
CA LEU A 166 19.23 -10.74 4.33
C LEU A 166 19.43 -12.00 3.51
N ASP A 167 19.62 -13.14 4.18
CA ASP A 167 19.42 -14.46 3.62
C ASP A 167 17.96 -14.92 3.82
N LEU A 168 17.50 -15.87 2.99
CA LEU A 168 16.13 -16.36 2.94
C LEU A 168 15.56 -16.81 4.29
N LEU A 169 16.42 -17.23 5.22
CA LEU A 169 16.03 -17.78 6.53
C LEU A 169 16.31 -16.84 7.70
N ASP A 170 16.84 -15.64 7.47
CA ASP A 170 17.27 -14.73 8.55
C ASP A 170 16.11 -14.25 9.43
N LEU A 171 14.90 -14.15 8.86
CA LEU A 171 13.69 -13.79 9.59
C LEU A 171 12.91 -15.01 10.11
N GLY A 172 13.45 -16.21 9.92
CA GLY A 172 12.82 -17.48 10.23
C GLY A 172 12.00 -18.04 9.07
N LYS A 173 11.72 -19.35 9.15
CA LYS A 173 11.04 -20.12 8.08
C LYS A 173 9.64 -19.59 7.74
N GLU A 174 8.96 -18.98 8.69
CA GLU A 174 7.60 -18.44 8.51
C GLU A 174 7.59 -17.14 7.68
N ASP A 175 8.74 -16.46 7.57
CA ASP A 175 8.88 -15.16 6.91
C ASP A 175 9.78 -15.21 5.66
N VAL A 176 9.98 -16.39 5.08
CA VAL A 176 10.62 -16.53 3.75
C VAL A 176 9.91 -15.69 2.70
N GLY A 177 8.57 -15.61 2.75
CA GLY A 177 7.79 -14.77 1.84
C GLY A 177 8.04 -13.27 2.03
N LEU A 178 8.36 -12.85 3.25
CA LEU A 178 8.74 -11.47 3.56
C LEU A 178 10.13 -11.14 2.99
N VAL A 179 11.11 -12.04 3.18
CA VAL A 179 12.45 -11.88 2.61
C VAL A 179 12.42 -11.91 1.07
N THR A 180 11.57 -12.76 0.49
CA THR A 180 11.37 -12.78 -0.98
C THR A 180 10.81 -11.45 -1.48
N SER A 181 9.85 -10.87 -0.74
CA SER A 181 9.28 -9.55 -1.05
C SER A 181 10.32 -8.43 -0.93
N TYR A 182 11.22 -8.53 0.05
CA TYR A 182 12.39 -7.64 0.17
C TYR A 182 13.28 -7.74 -1.07
N PHE A 183 13.64 -8.94 -1.51
CA PHE A 183 14.45 -9.10 -2.72
C PHE A 183 13.76 -8.55 -3.97
N ASP A 184 12.44 -8.62 -4.07
CA ASP A 184 11.73 -7.97 -5.16
C ASP A 184 11.92 -6.46 -5.13
N VAL A 185 11.78 -5.82 -3.96
CA VAL A 185 12.04 -4.38 -3.80
C VAL A 185 13.47 -4.04 -4.20
N MET A 186 14.46 -4.79 -3.69
CA MET A 186 15.88 -4.56 -4.00
C MET A 186 16.23 -4.72 -5.49
N ARG A 187 15.49 -5.56 -6.23
CA ARG A 187 15.68 -5.71 -7.68
C ARG A 187 15.03 -4.59 -8.50
N HIS A 188 13.94 -4.01 -8.01
CA HIS A 188 13.20 -2.96 -8.72
C HIS A 188 13.74 -1.57 -8.38
N GLU A 189 14.07 -1.32 -7.11
CA GLU A 189 14.54 -0.04 -6.60
C GLU A 189 16.07 0.04 -6.63
N LEU A 190 16.62 0.57 -7.73
CA LEU A 190 18.07 0.73 -7.88
C LEU A 190 18.62 1.68 -6.82
N GLY A 191 19.58 1.19 -6.03
CA GLY A 191 20.19 1.98 -4.95
C GLY A 191 19.42 1.90 -3.62
N ALA A 192 18.39 1.06 -3.54
CA ALA A 192 17.83 0.69 -2.24
C ALA A 192 18.92 0.03 -1.38
N THR A 193 18.83 0.25 -0.08
CA THR A 193 19.70 -0.32 0.94
C THR A 193 18.84 -0.80 2.11
N LEU A 194 19.20 -1.95 2.68
CA LEU A 194 18.56 -2.42 3.90
C LEU A 194 18.92 -1.47 5.06
N LEU A 195 17.91 -1.03 5.81
CA LEU A 195 18.11 -0.27 7.04
C LEU A 195 18.09 -1.18 8.26
N ALA A 196 17.07 -2.02 8.34
CA ALA A 196 16.88 -2.96 9.43
C ALA A 196 15.81 -3.99 9.06
N ALA A 197 15.85 -5.13 9.72
CA ALA A 197 14.78 -6.11 9.67
C ALA A 197 14.58 -6.78 11.03
N HIS A 198 13.40 -7.32 11.25
CA HIS A 198 13.14 -8.22 12.37
C HIS A 198 12.15 -9.31 11.96
N GLY A 199 12.30 -10.48 12.57
CA GLY A 199 11.33 -11.57 12.45
C GLY A 199 10.12 -11.36 13.37
N ARG A 200 9.22 -12.34 13.35
CA ARG A 200 8.07 -12.40 14.24
C ARG A 200 8.46 -12.47 15.71
N SER A 201 7.65 -11.88 16.58
CA SER A 201 7.80 -12.01 18.03
C SER A 201 6.44 -12.09 18.72
N VAL A 202 6.31 -12.98 19.71
CA VAL A 202 5.11 -13.05 20.55
C VAL A 202 5.15 -11.95 21.59
N LEU A 203 4.08 -11.16 21.69
CA LEU A 203 4.00 -10.02 22.59
C LEU A 203 3.22 -10.36 23.87
N PRO A 204 3.82 -10.14 25.06
CA PRO A 204 3.09 -10.25 26.32
C PRO A 204 2.16 -9.04 26.54
N PRO A 205 0.92 -9.23 27.02
CA PRO A 205 0.03 -8.13 27.35
C PRO A 205 0.48 -7.41 28.63
N ARG A 206 0.19 -6.11 28.74
CA ARG A 206 0.38 -5.30 29.96
C ARG A 206 -0.62 -5.61 31.09
N GLY A 207 -1.65 -6.41 30.83
CA GLY A 207 -2.73 -6.72 31.77
C GLY A 207 -2.38 -7.72 32.88
N GLY A 208 -3.36 -7.97 33.76
CA GLY A 208 -3.26 -8.93 34.87
C GLY A 208 -3.33 -10.41 34.45
N LEU A 209 -3.36 -11.30 35.44
CA LEU A 209 -3.26 -12.77 35.25
C LEU A 209 -4.28 -13.33 34.25
N VAL A 210 -5.52 -12.83 34.24
CA VAL A 210 -6.56 -13.25 33.29
C VAL A 210 -6.16 -12.93 31.84
N SER A 211 -5.61 -11.74 31.60
CA SER A 211 -5.14 -11.35 30.27
C SER A 211 -4.01 -12.24 29.79
N ARG A 212 -3.09 -12.61 30.69
CA ARG A 212 -1.98 -13.54 30.39
C ARG A 212 -2.49 -14.96 30.08
N ALA A 213 -3.47 -15.45 30.81
CA ALA A 213 -4.07 -16.77 30.55
C ALA A 213 -4.75 -16.83 29.17
N VAL A 214 -5.46 -15.77 28.76
CA VAL A 214 -6.05 -15.67 27.42
C VAL A 214 -4.97 -15.66 26.34
N HIS A 215 -3.87 -14.92 26.54
CA HIS A 215 -2.75 -14.86 25.58
C HIS A 215 -1.93 -16.15 25.53
N ALA A 216 -1.98 -17.01 26.56
CA ALA A 216 -1.39 -18.34 26.48
C ALA A 216 -2.15 -19.27 25.53
N LEU A 217 -3.48 -19.12 25.43
CA LEU A 217 -4.32 -19.88 24.50
C LEU A 217 -4.32 -19.28 23.09
N TYR A 218 -4.30 -17.95 23.00
CA TYR A 218 -4.33 -17.19 21.75
C TYR A 218 -3.26 -16.11 21.78
N PRO A 219 -2.00 -16.43 21.44
CA PRO A 219 -0.90 -15.49 21.50
C PRO A 219 -1.14 -14.30 20.56
N MET A 220 -0.64 -13.13 20.96
CA MET A 220 -0.54 -11.99 20.08
C MET A 220 0.85 -12.00 19.44
N THR A 221 0.89 -12.08 18.12
CA THR A 221 2.15 -12.10 17.36
C THR A 221 2.33 -10.76 16.66
N LEU A 222 3.48 -10.13 16.89
CA LEU A 222 4.00 -9.07 16.05
C LEU A 222 4.66 -9.69 14.83
N HIS A 223 4.20 -9.31 13.64
CA HIS A 223 4.77 -9.77 12.38
C HIS A 223 6.14 -9.18 12.12
N GLY A 224 6.96 -9.91 11.36
CA GLY A 224 8.24 -9.39 10.88
C GLY A 224 8.06 -8.21 9.94
N ALA A 225 9.10 -7.38 9.86
CA ALA A 225 9.17 -6.23 8.97
C ALA A 225 10.58 -6.09 8.40
N VAL A 226 10.67 -5.54 7.20
CA VAL A 226 11.91 -5.14 6.55
C VAL A 226 11.80 -3.67 6.17
N LEU A 227 12.76 -2.87 6.63
CA LEU A 227 12.86 -1.45 6.33
C LEU A 227 14.02 -1.26 5.35
N CYS A 228 13.73 -0.65 4.21
CA CYS A 228 14.72 -0.31 3.20
C CYS A 228 14.64 1.18 2.89
N ARG A 229 15.72 1.78 2.40
CA ARG A 229 15.68 3.15 1.89
C ARG A 229 16.43 3.28 0.59
N THR A 230 15.95 4.18 -0.25
CA THR A 230 16.75 4.80 -1.32
C THR A 230 17.27 6.15 -0.81
N ASP A 231 17.81 6.97 -1.70
CA ASP A 231 18.16 8.37 -1.43
C ASP A 231 16.94 9.28 -1.21
N ARG A 232 15.76 8.85 -1.68
CA ARG A 232 14.54 9.68 -1.70
C ARG A 232 13.31 9.04 -1.08
N GLU A 233 13.29 7.74 -0.89
CA GLU A 233 12.14 6.99 -0.37
C GLU A 233 12.53 6.04 0.76
N LEU A 234 11.60 5.88 1.69
CA LEU A 234 11.58 4.81 2.68
C LEU A 234 10.59 3.74 2.22
N HIS A 235 11.04 2.50 2.14
CA HIS A 235 10.21 1.35 1.84
C HIS A 235 10.05 0.46 3.07
N ILE A 236 8.81 0.09 3.33
CA ILE A 236 8.42 -0.74 4.46
C ILE A 236 7.74 -1.98 3.91
N VAL A 237 8.36 -3.13 4.10
CA VAL A 237 7.82 -4.42 3.69
C VAL A 237 7.38 -5.18 4.93
N GLY A 238 6.15 -5.68 4.92
CA GLY A 238 5.57 -6.39 6.06
C GLY A 238 4.38 -7.25 5.66
N ARG A 239 3.51 -7.50 6.64
CA ARG A 239 2.22 -8.18 6.44
C ARG A 239 1.09 -7.14 6.45
N LYS A 240 -0.12 -7.53 6.03
CA LYS A 240 -1.31 -6.66 6.01
C LYS A 240 -1.64 -6.08 7.39
N GLY A 241 -1.33 -6.80 8.46
CA GLY A 241 -1.45 -6.32 9.84
C GLY A 241 -0.13 -6.48 10.59
N TRP A 242 0.17 -5.53 11.48
CA TRP A 242 1.32 -5.65 12.37
C TRP A 242 1.12 -6.70 13.46
N LEU A 243 -0.09 -6.74 14.04
CA LEU A 243 -0.42 -7.56 15.20
C LEU A 243 -1.56 -8.53 14.84
N VAL A 244 -1.30 -9.83 14.92
CA VAL A 244 -2.30 -10.87 14.67
C VAL A 244 -2.43 -11.78 15.89
N ARG A 245 -3.68 -12.08 16.24
CA ARG A 245 -4.00 -12.99 17.33
C ARG A 245 -4.22 -14.41 16.80
N GLY A 246 -3.68 -15.38 17.52
CA GLY A 246 -3.79 -16.80 17.20
C GLY A 246 -2.60 -17.31 16.39
N ASN A 247 -2.77 -18.51 15.82
CA ASN A 247 -1.67 -19.27 15.21
C ASN A 247 -1.83 -19.46 13.69
N THR A 248 -2.82 -18.83 13.07
CA THR A 248 -3.01 -18.94 11.62
C THR A 248 -1.85 -18.23 10.91
N PRO A 249 -1.13 -18.90 10.01
CA PRO A 249 -0.13 -18.24 9.18
C PRO A 249 -0.78 -17.12 8.38
N ASP A 250 -0.18 -15.94 8.42
CA ASP A 250 -0.53 -14.82 7.56
C ASP A 250 0.44 -14.83 6.37
N LEU A 251 -0.10 -15.09 5.18
CA LEU A 251 0.65 -15.13 3.92
C LEU A 251 0.55 -13.80 3.15
N SER A 252 -0.11 -12.79 3.70
CA SER A 252 -0.22 -11.50 3.07
C SER A 252 1.14 -10.82 2.94
N ARG A 253 1.22 -9.89 1.99
CA ARG A 253 2.34 -8.98 1.78
C ARG A 253 1.79 -7.58 1.82
N SER A 254 2.51 -6.67 2.46
CA SER A 254 2.30 -5.23 2.36
C SER A 254 3.62 -4.56 2.01
N HIS A 255 3.59 -3.65 1.05
CA HIS A 255 4.71 -2.79 0.68
C HIS A 255 4.24 -1.35 0.66
N THR A 256 4.79 -0.55 1.56
CA THR A 256 4.55 0.89 1.63
C THR A 256 5.79 1.63 1.18
N SER A 257 5.64 2.54 0.22
CA SER A 257 6.65 3.55 -0.14
C SER A 257 6.25 4.91 0.43
N ILE A 258 7.22 5.60 1.02
CA ILE A 258 7.05 6.91 1.63
C ILE A 258 8.20 7.80 1.14
N PRO A 259 7.94 8.87 0.39
CA PRO A 259 8.97 9.86 0.07
C PRO A 259 9.55 10.46 1.36
N LEU A 260 10.88 10.45 1.50
CA LEU A 260 11.57 10.99 2.68
C LEU A 260 11.25 12.47 2.88
N ALA A 261 11.14 13.22 1.78
CA ALA A 261 10.76 14.64 1.80
C ALA A 261 9.31 14.87 2.27
N ALA A 262 8.48 13.82 2.34
CA ALA A 262 7.12 13.92 2.84
C ALA A 262 7.02 13.79 4.37
N ILE A 263 8.04 13.22 5.04
CA ILE A 263 8.10 12.99 6.48
C ILE A 263 8.42 14.30 7.20
N ASP A 264 7.46 14.76 8.01
CA ASP A 264 7.61 15.98 8.81
C ASP A 264 8.20 15.67 10.19
N GLU A 265 7.82 14.54 10.78
CA GLU A 265 8.24 14.14 12.12
C GLU A 265 8.14 12.61 12.30
N ILE A 266 9.06 12.05 13.10
CA ILE A 266 8.99 10.66 13.55
C ILE A 266 8.91 10.67 15.07
N VAL A 267 7.85 10.08 15.62
CA VAL A 267 7.59 10.02 17.07
C VAL A 267 7.63 8.57 17.52
N LEU A 268 8.39 8.29 18.59
CA LEU A 268 8.47 6.98 19.22
C LEU A 268 7.67 6.97 20.53
N ALA A 269 6.77 6.00 20.67
CA ALA A 269 6.05 5.75 21.92
C ALA A 269 6.00 4.25 22.25
N PRO A 270 5.96 3.85 23.53
CA PRO A 270 5.69 2.45 23.90
C PRO A 270 4.28 2.02 23.47
N HIS A 271 4.12 0.79 22.98
CA HIS A 271 2.80 0.29 22.55
C HIS A 271 1.82 0.22 23.75
N PRO A 272 0.60 0.78 23.68
CA PRO A 272 -0.26 0.96 24.86
C PRO A 272 -0.64 -0.36 25.55
N THR A 273 -0.83 -1.43 24.78
CA THR A 273 -1.39 -2.71 25.28
C THR A 273 -0.34 -3.81 25.53
N TYR A 274 0.80 -3.75 24.85
CA TYR A 274 1.74 -4.87 24.74
C TYR A 274 3.13 -4.45 25.19
N LEU A 275 3.79 -5.30 25.97
CA LEU A 275 5.18 -5.11 26.39
C LEU A 275 6.12 -5.55 25.27
N GLY A 276 7.31 -4.95 25.19
CA GLY A 276 8.31 -5.32 24.18
C GLY A 276 7.97 -4.84 22.77
N ALA A 277 7.00 -3.93 22.63
CA ALA A 277 6.65 -3.29 21.37
C ALA A 277 6.58 -1.78 21.53
N SER A 278 6.99 -1.09 20.48
CA SER A 278 6.90 0.36 20.33
C SER A 278 6.09 0.71 19.09
N VAL A 279 5.44 1.86 19.11
CA VAL A 279 4.80 2.47 17.96
C VAL A 279 5.70 3.60 17.48
N VAL A 280 6.19 3.47 16.25
CA VAL A 280 6.85 4.56 15.52
C VAL A 280 5.82 5.20 14.63
N THR A 281 5.45 6.44 14.94
CA THR A 281 4.48 7.23 14.17
C THR A 281 5.23 8.20 13.26
N MET A 282 5.05 8.06 11.96
CA MET A 282 5.50 9.02 10.96
C MET A 282 4.37 10.00 10.67
N ARG A 283 4.64 11.30 10.84
CA ARG A 283 3.70 12.38 10.48
C ARG A 283 4.04 12.93 9.10
N LEU A 284 3.01 13.05 8.27
CA LEU A 284 3.06 13.36 6.84
C LEU A 284 1.99 14.43 6.52
N GLY A 285 2.11 15.61 7.11
CA GLY A 285 1.07 16.63 7.17
C GLY A 285 0.01 16.30 8.23
N ALA A 286 -1.25 16.26 7.80
CA ALA A 286 -2.35 15.77 8.63
C ALA A 286 -2.45 14.22 8.62
N ALA A 287 -1.74 13.57 7.70
CA ALA A 287 -1.64 12.12 7.65
C ALA A 287 -0.65 11.57 8.66
N ARG A 288 -0.86 10.31 9.04
CA ARG A 288 0.07 9.55 9.90
C ARG A 288 0.13 8.09 9.48
N ILE A 289 1.31 7.50 9.66
CA ILE A 289 1.53 6.05 9.51
C ILE A 289 2.10 5.54 10.83
N ASP A 290 1.45 4.53 11.40
CA ASP A 290 1.86 3.89 12.64
C ASP A 290 2.51 2.53 12.32
N LEU A 291 3.77 2.38 12.70
CA LEU A 291 4.53 1.13 12.61
C LEU A 291 4.67 0.54 14.00
N VAL A 292 4.27 -0.72 14.17
CA VAL A 292 4.54 -1.45 15.41
C VAL A 292 5.83 -2.24 15.23
N LEU A 293 6.83 -1.94 16.05
CA LEU A 293 8.17 -2.56 15.98
C LEU A 293 8.56 -3.13 17.35
N PRO A 294 9.46 -4.13 17.42
CA PRO A 294 9.95 -4.63 18.69
C PRO A 294 10.73 -3.52 19.42
N GLU A 295 10.43 -3.33 20.69
CA GLU A 295 11.03 -2.28 21.52
C GLU A 295 12.56 -2.44 21.57
N GLY A 296 13.29 -1.35 21.32
CA GLY A 296 14.76 -1.33 21.32
C GLY A 296 15.44 -2.04 20.13
N SER A 297 14.67 -2.58 19.17
CA SER A 297 15.22 -3.26 17.99
C SER A 297 16.02 -2.34 17.07
N ALA A 298 16.83 -2.95 16.19
CA ALA A 298 17.51 -2.24 15.11
C ALA A 298 16.52 -1.46 14.22
N ALA A 299 15.30 -1.97 14.02
CA ALA A 299 14.26 -1.28 13.25
C ALA A 299 13.79 0.03 13.90
N VAL A 300 13.63 0.05 15.23
CA VAL A 300 13.33 1.29 15.96
C VAL A 300 14.51 2.25 15.87
N GLN A 301 15.73 1.75 16.06
CA GLN A 301 16.94 2.58 16.01
C GLN A 301 17.14 3.18 14.61
N ALA A 302 16.88 2.44 13.55
CA ALA A 302 17.05 2.90 12.18
C ALA A 302 16.14 4.08 11.80
N LEU A 303 15.01 4.27 12.49
CA LEU A 303 14.04 5.34 12.17
C LEU A 303 14.14 6.56 13.08
N VAL A 304 14.70 6.43 14.28
CA VAL A 304 14.59 7.45 15.35
C VAL A 304 15.95 8.01 15.79
N ARG A 305 17.08 7.43 15.37
CA ARG A 305 18.42 7.89 15.78
C ARG A 305 18.89 9.15 15.09
#